data_AF-A0A955PC11-F1
#
_entry.id   AF-A0A955PC11-F1
#
_cell.length_a   1.000
_cell.length_b   1.000
_cell.length_c   1.000
_cell.angle_alpha   90.00
_cell.angle_beta   90.00
_cell.angle_gamma   90.00
#
_symmetry.space_group_name_H-M   'P 1'
#
loop_
_entity.id
_entity.type
_entity.pdbx_description
1 polymer ?
#
loop_
_entity_poly.entity_id
_entity_poly.type
_entity_poly.pdbx_seq_one_letter_code
_entity_poly.pdbx_strand_id
1 'polypeptide(L)'
;SADSVRNAVILGVGLASIVLLFFLRSFKVTLIAAVSVPVVLAMVSLFLYFMGKSFNIMTLGGMAASVGLIIDDSIVILEHAIRRIRGSSQDYSENISLAVTEYLRPLAGSSASTIIIFAPLAFLSGVTGAFFSDLSLTMAIGLATSFLVALLVIPSMGHFLLSNRDAKKGEGGWLTERVHRGYGDLMRRVLPHPWMILSLLIPFLTLGWLAFNQTGSGFMPPMDEGGFVLDYRSAPGMSLEETDRLLRQIE
;
A
#
# COMPACT_ATOMS: atom_id res chain seq x y z
N SER A 1 10.73 4.20 23.83
CA SER A 1 12.06 4.83 23.78
C SER A 1 12.54 4.94 22.33
N ALA A 2 13.47 5.85 22.03
CA ALA A 2 14.03 6.00 20.68
C ALA A 2 14.63 4.69 20.13
N ASP A 3 15.15 3.83 21.02
CA ASP A 3 15.65 2.50 20.65
C ASP A 3 14.55 1.55 20.17
N SER A 4 13.37 1.56 20.80
CA SER A 4 12.23 0.75 20.36
C SER A 4 11.78 1.16 18.95
N VAL A 5 11.73 2.47 18.68
CA VAL A 5 11.37 3.00 17.35
C VAL A 5 12.42 2.63 16.32
N ARG A 6 13.71 2.81 16.62
CA ARG A 6 14.81 2.42 15.72
C ARG A 6 14.75 0.93 15.39
N ASN A 7 14.57 0.07 16.39
CA ASN A 7 14.52 -1.38 16.22
C ASN A 7 13.29 -1.79 15.38
N ALA A 8 12.13 -1.17 15.62
CA ALA A 8 10.91 -1.43 14.84
C ALA A 8 11.10 -1.03 13.37
N VAL A 9 11.72 0.13 13.10
CA VAL A 9 12.01 0.58 11.73
C VAL A 9 12.99 -0.37 11.03
N ILE A 10 14.08 -0.76 11.69
CA ILE A 10 15.06 -1.69 11.10
C ILE A 10 14.43 -3.05 10.81
N LEU A 11 13.66 -3.61 11.75
CA LEU A 11 12.94 -4.87 11.55
C LEU A 11 11.91 -4.77 10.41
N GLY A 12 11.15 -3.67 10.36
CA GLY A 12 10.16 -3.43 9.32
C GLY A 12 10.79 -3.35 7.93
N VAL A 13 11.85 -2.54 7.78
CA VAL A 13 12.61 -2.41 6.52
C VAL A 13 13.26 -3.74 6.13
N GLY A 14 13.83 -4.47 7.10
CA GLY A 14 14.44 -5.78 6.87
C GLY A 14 13.43 -6.81 6.38
N LEU A 15 12.30 -6.94 7.05
CA LEU A 15 11.23 -7.86 6.66
C LEU A 15 10.63 -7.48 5.29
N ALA A 16 10.34 -6.20 5.06
CA ALA A 16 9.85 -5.73 3.76
C ALA A 16 10.84 -6.05 2.63
N SER A 17 12.14 -5.80 2.86
CA SER A 17 13.19 -6.11 1.88
C SER A 17 13.29 -7.60 1.57
N ILE A 18 13.17 -8.47 2.58
CA ILE A 18 13.18 -9.93 2.40
C ILE A 18 11.97 -10.39 1.58
N VAL A 19 10.78 -9.89 1.89
CA VAL A 19 9.54 -10.21 1.16
C VAL A 19 9.66 -9.74 -0.29
N LEU A 20 10.13 -8.51 -0.52
CA LEU A 20 10.37 -8.00 -1.87
C LEU A 20 11.39 -8.83 -2.64
N LEU A 21 12.51 -9.23 -2.00
CA LEU A 21 13.54 -10.06 -2.61
C LEU A 21 12.99 -11.45 -2.99
N PHE A 22 12.18 -12.05 -2.12
CA PHE A 22 11.55 -13.34 -2.35
C PHE A 22 10.60 -13.29 -3.55
N PHE A 23 9.77 -12.25 -3.64
CA PHE A 23 8.82 -12.08 -4.74
C PHE A 23 9.49 -11.71 -6.07
N LEU A 24 10.45 -10.79 -6.05
CA LEU A 24 11.02 -10.23 -7.27
C LEU A 24 12.13 -11.09 -7.87
N ARG A 25 12.71 -12.00 -7.08
CA ARG A 25 13.76 -12.95 -7.50
C ARG A 25 14.97 -12.29 -8.21
N SER A 26 15.08 -10.96 -8.07
CA SER A 26 16.07 -10.09 -8.69
C SER A 26 16.38 -8.93 -7.73
N PHE A 27 17.61 -8.92 -7.23
CA PHE A 27 18.10 -7.91 -6.30
C PHE A 27 18.03 -6.49 -6.88
N LYS A 28 18.28 -6.35 -8.20
CA LYS A 28 18.25 -5.04 -8.88
C LYS A 28 16.84 -4.46 -8.96
N VAL A 29 15.86 -5.29 -9.31
CA VAL A 29 14.44 -4.87 -9.37
C VAL A 29 13.96 -4.49 -7.98
N THR A 30 14.32 -5.30 -6.97
CA THR A 30 14.05 -5.01 -5.56
C THR A 30 14.66 -3.68 -5.12
N LEU A 31 15.90 -3.40 -5.51
CA LEU A 31 16.59 -2.17 -5.16
C LEU A 31 15.94 -0.93 -5.80
N ILE A 32 15.55 -1.01 -7.08
CA ILE A 32 14.85 0.09 -7.76
C ILE A 32 13.52 0.38 -7.06
N ALA A 33 12.72 -0.66 -6.77
CA ALA A 33 11.46 -0.52 -6.04
C ALA A 33 11.68 0.06 -4.62
N ALA A 34 12.66 -0.45 -3.89
CA ALA A 34 12.98 0.02 -2.53
C ALA A 34 13.42 1.49 -2.47
N VAL A 35 14.11 1.99 -3.50
CA VAL A 35 14.50 3.40 -3.61
C VAL A 35 13.34 4.28 -4.06
N SER A 36 12.45 3.76 -4.93
CA SER A 36 11.31 4.52 -5.43
C SER A 36 10.29 4.89 -4.33
N VAL A 37 10.08 4.02 -3.35
CA VAL A 37 9.10 4.24 -2.27
C VAL A 37 9.43 5.49 -1.43
N PRO A 38 10.65 5.66 -0.87
CA PRO A 38 11.03 6.89 -0.18
C PRO A 38 10.90 8.16 -1.04
N VAL A 39 11.23 8.07 -2.34
CA VAL A 39 11.10 9.21 -3.27
C VAL A 39 9.64 9.62 -3.43
N VAL A 40 8.74 8.66 -3.65
CA VAL A 40 7.30 8.94 -3.74
C VAL A 40 6.79 9.52 -2.42
N LEU A 41 7.12 8.92 -1.27
CA LEU A 41 6.67 9.42 0.04
C LEU A 41 7.18 10.84 0.34
N ALA A 42 8.41 11.17 -0.06
CA ALA A 42 8.95 12.52 0.08
C ALA A 42 8.19 13.53 -0.80
N MET A 43 7.85 13.14 -2.04
CA MET A 43 7.05 13.97 -2.94
C MET A 43 5.62 14.15 -2.43
N VAL A 44 4.97 13.11 -1.90
CA VAL A 44 3.64 13.20 -1.27
C VAL A 44 3.69 14.13 -0.06
N SER A 45 4.72 14.00 0.78
CA SER A 45 4.96 14.88 1.92
C SER A 45 5.05 16.35 1.51
N LEU A 46 5.76 16.61 0.40
CA LEU A 46 5.88 17.95 -0.19
C LEU A 46 4.53 18.48 -0.71
N PHE A 47 3.74 17.65 -1.39
CA PHE A 47 2.40 18.03 -1.86
C PHE A 47 1.46 18.35 -0.70
N LEU A 48 1.46 17.54 0.36
CA LEU A 48 0.66 17.80 1.56
C LEU A 48 1.06 19.11 2.23
N TYR A 49 2.37 19.39 2.29
CA TYR A 49 2.88 20.66 2.81
C TYR A 49 2.36 21.86 2.01
N PHE A 50 2.41 21.79 0.68
CA PHE A 50 1.86 22.86 -0.17
C PHE A 50 0.33 23.03 -0.05
N MET A 51 -0.38 21.96 0.30
CA MET A 51 -1.82 22.00 0.56
C MET A 51 -2.16 22.43 2.00
N GLY A 52 -1.17 22.73 2.83
CA GLY A 52 -1.37 23.12 4.23
C GLY A 52 -1.90 21.98 5.12
N LYS A 53 -1.72 20.73 4.70
CA LYS A 53 -2.14 19.54 5.48
C LYS A 53 -1.05 19.16 6.47
N SER A 54 -1.46 18.77 7.68
CA SER A 54 -0.55 18.31 8.73
C SER A 54 -0.30 16.81 8.64
N PHE A 55 0.82 16.36 9.20
CA PHE A 55 1.07 14.94 9.45
C PHE A 55 0.29 14.48 10.67
N ASN A 56 -0.86 13.86 10.42
CA ASN A 56 -1.69 13.22 11.41
C ASN A 56 -1.81 11.71 11.15
N ILE A 57 -2.44 10.98 12.07
CA ILE A 57 -2.62 9.52 11.99
C ILE A 57 -3.29 9.10 10.67
N MET A 58 -4.26 9.88 10.17
CA MET A 58 -4.96 9.56 8.92
C MET A 58 -4.11 9.79 7.68
N THR A 59 -3.36 10.90 7.62
CA THR A 59 -2.43 11.14 6.51
C THR A 59 -1.30 10.11 6.48
N LEU A 60 -0.73 9.76 7.64
CA LEU A 60 0.28 8.70 7.76
C LEU A 60 -0.31 7.33 7.41
N GLY A 61 -1.55 7.06 7.80
CA GLY A 61 -2.29 5.86 7.41
C GLY A 61 -2.51 5.78 5.91
N GLY A 62 -2.87 6.90 5.27
CA GLY A 62 -2.98 7.01 3.81
C GLY A 62 -1.63 6.78 3.11
N MET A 63 -0.54 7.37 3.61
CA MET A 63 0.80 7.09 3.09
C MET A 63 1.15 5.61 3.22
N ALA A 64 0.97 5.01 4.39
CA ALA A 64 1.27 3.61 4.64
C ALA A 64 0.46 2.66 3.73
N ALA A 65 -0.83 2.92 3.56
CA ALA A 65 -1.69 2.16 2.65
C ALA A 65 -1.25 2.32 1.19
N SER A 66 -0.77 3.50 0.79
CA SER A 66 -0.30 3.75 -0.57
C SER A 66 1.00 3.02 -0.90
N VAL A 67 1.86 2.70 0.08
CA VAL A 67 3.16 2.05 -0.16
C VAL A 67 3.02 0.74 -0.93
N GLY A 68 2.02 -0.10 -0.60
CA GLY A 68 1.80 -1.36 -1.32
C GLY A 68 1.48 -1.16 -2.79
N LEU A 69 0.68 -0.14 -3.09
CA LEU A 69 0.27 0.23 -4.46
C LEU A 69 1.42 0.91 -5.22
N ILE A 70 2.23 1.72 -4.54
CA ILE A 70 3.44 2.34 -5.10
C ILE A 70 4.45 1.27 -5.56
N ILE A 71 4.62 0.26 -4.72
CA ILE A 71 5.50 -0.88 -5.02
C ILE A 71 4.95 -1.64 -6.24
N ASP A 72 3.64 -1.86 -6.33
CA ASP A 72 3.01 -2.57 -7.46
C ASP A 72 3.26 -1.85 -8.80
N ASP A 73 2.99 -0.55 -8.87
CA ASP A 73 3.27 0.27 -10.06
C ASP A 73 4.74 0.12 -10.53
N SER A 74 5.64 0.10 -9.56
CA SER A 74 7.08 0.01 -9.79
C SER A 74 7.51 -1.35 -10.32
N ILE A 75 6.99 -2.41 -9.70
CA ILE A 75 7.28 -3.79 -10.08
C ILE A 75 6.76 -4.08 -11.48
N VAL A 76 5.52 -3.68 -11.76
CA VAL A 76 4.84 -3.98 -13.00
C VAL A 76 5.57 -3.35 -14.21
N ILE A 77 6.00 -2.09 -14.11
CA ILE A 77 6.80 -1.44 -15.18
C ILE A 77 8.15 -2.12 -15.38
N LEU A 78 8.84 -2.49 -14.29
CA LEU A 78 10.14 -3.18 -14.38
C LEU A 78 10.00 -4.57 -14.99
N GLU A 79 8.97 -5.32 -14.59
CA GLU A 79 8.71 -6.66 -15.14
C GLU A 79 8.37 -6.56 -16.64
N HIS A 80 7.52 -5.60 -17.02
CA HIS A 80 7.17 -5.39 -18.42
C HIS A 80 8.40 -5.00 -19.25
N ALA A 81 9.25 -4.10 -18.74
CA ALA A 81 10.50 -3.73 -19.40
C ALA A 81 11.44 -4.94 -19.57
N ILE A 82 11.64 -5.74 -18.52
CA ILE A 82 12.47 -6.95 -18.58
C ILE A 82 11.90 -7.97 -19.58
N ARG A 83 10.58 -8.17 -19.58
CA ARG A 83 9.90 -9.09 -20.51
C ARG A 83 10.04 -8.63 -21.96
N ARG A 84 9.96 -7.33 -22.23
CA ARG A 84 10.20 -6.76 -23.55
C ARG A 84 11.63 -7.01 -24.01
N ILE A 85 12.62 -6.67 -23.16
CA ILE A 85 14.05 -6.87 -23.44
C ILE A 85 14.38 -8.35 -23.73
N ARG A 86 13.68 -9.30 -23.07
CA ARG A 86 13.80 -10.75 -23.35
C ARG A 86 13.32 -11.15 -24.74
N GLY A 87 12.24 -10.53 -25.23
CA GLY A 87 11.57 -10.90 -26.47
C GLY A 87 12.06 -10.17 -27.72
N SER A 88 12.90 -9.14 -27.57
CA SER A 88 13.34 -8.26 -28.65
C SER A 88 14.84 -8.33 -28.91
N SER A 89 15.25 -8.24 -30.18
CA SER A 89 16.64 -8.06 -30.60
C SER A 89 17.08 -6.59 -30.71
N GLN A 90 16.19 -5.65 -30.38
CA GLN A 90 16.41 -4.20 -30.47
C GLN A 90 17.35 -3.68 -29.36
N ASP A 91 17.82 -2.44 -29.54
CA ASP A 91 18.71 -1.77 -28.60
C ASP A 91 18.05 -1.59 -27.22
N TYR A 92 18.87 -1.72 -26.18
CA TYR A 92 18.43 -1.80 -24.79
C TYR A 92 17.61 -0.58 -24.33
N SER A 93 18.01 0.61 -24.76
CA SER A 93 17.35 1.88 -24.43
C SER A 93 16.00 2.04 -25.14
N GLU A 94 15.92 1.61 -26.41
CA GLU A 94 14.70 1.68 -27.21
C GLU A 94 13.61 0.78 -26.61
N ASN A 95 13.99 -0.43 -26.16
CA ASN A 95 13.07 -1.37 -25.51
C ASN A 95 12.44 -0.83 -24.22
N ILE A 96 13.21 -0.10 -23.41
CA ILE A 96 12.70 0.49 -22.15
C ILE A 96 11.67 1.59 -22.46
N SER A 97 11.97 2.47 -23.42
CA SER A 97 11.04 3.53 -23.82
C SER A 97 9.73 2.98 -24.39
N LEU A 98 9.83 1.95 -25.24
CA LEU A 98 8.67 1.29 -25.82
C LEU A 98 7.83 0.57 -24.75
N ALA A 99 8.48 -0.10 -23.80
CA ALA A 99 7.80 -0.77 -22.69
C ALA A 99 6.97 0.21 -21.86
N VAL A 100 7.46 1.43 -21.64
CA VAL A 100 6.71 2.50 -20.95
C VAL A 100 5.49 2.92 -21.78
N THR A 101 5.66 3.17 -23.09
CA THR A 101 4.54 3.62 -23.93
C THR A 101 3.44 2.57 -24.09
N GLU A 102 3.81 1.29 -24.14
CA GLU A 102 2.86 0.17 -24.25
C GLU A 102 2.06 0.00 -22.95
N TYR A 103 2.73 0.16 -21.81
CA TYR A 103 2.14 -0.10 -20.50
C TYR A 103 1.48 1.12 -19.84
N LEU A 104 1.67 2.33 -20.39
CA LEU A 104 1.09 3.58 -19.86
C LEU A 104 -0.43 3.51 -19.73
N ARG A 105 -1.14 2.95 -20.73
CA ARG A 105 -2.61 2.87 -20.70
C ARG A 105 -3.12 1.88 -19.64
N PRO A 106 -2.62 0.63 -19.55
CA PRO A 106 -2.96 -0.27 -18.45
C PRO A 106 -2.67 0.33 -17.07
N LEU A 107 -1.49 0.92 -16.89
CA LEU A 107 -1.09 1.50 -15.61
C LEU A 107 -2.00 2.65 -15.21
N ALA A 108 -2.27 3.59 -16.14
CA ALA A 108 -3.18 4.71 -15.88
C ALA A 108 -4.59 4.22 -15.51
N GLY A 109 -5.10 3.18 -16.17
CA GLY A 109 -6.39 2.57 -15.84
C GLY A 109 -6.41 1.97 -14.43
N SER A 110 -5.35 1.25 -14.05
CA SER A 110 -5.20 0.68 -12.70
C SER A 110 -5.16 1.76 -11.62
N SER A 111 -4.27 2.75 -11.77
CA SER A 111 -4.12 3.85 -10.80
C SER A 111 -5.41 4.67 -10.71
N ALA A 112 -6.05 4.99 -11.84
CA ALA A 112 -7.32 5.72 -11.86
C ALA A 112 -8.45 4.96 -11.18
N SER A 113 -8.58 3.65 -11.42
CA SER A 113 -9.60 2.82 -10.77
C SER A 113 -9.47 2.84 -9.25
N THR A 114 -8.23 2.82 -8.76
CA THR A 114 -7.95 2.88 -7.32
C THR A 114 -8.28 4.25 -6.76
N ILE A 115 -7.89 5.34 -7.44
CA ILE A 115 -8.25 6.71 -7.04
C ILE A 115 -9.78 6.88 -6.98
N ILE A 116 -10.52 6.32 -7.95
CA ILE A 116 -11.98 6.39 -8.01
C ILE A 116 -12.64 5.69 -6.81
N ILE A 117 -12.07 4.58 -6.31
CA ILE A 117 -12.59 3.89 -5.12
C ILE A 117 -12.48 4.78 -3.87
N PHE A 118 -11.42 5.58 -3.76
CA PHE A 118 -11.22 6.47 -2.62
C PHE A 118 -11.94 7.81 -2.77
N ALA A 119 -12.19 8.28 -4.00
CA ALA A 119 -12.78 9.59 -4.25
C ALA A 119 -14.07 9.90 -3.45
N PRO A 120 -15.05 8.97 -3.28
CA PRO A 120 -16.25 9.22 -2.48
C PRO A 120 -15.96 9.55 -1.01
N LEU A 121 -14.87 8.99 -0.45
CA LEU A 121 -14.50 9.19 0.95
C LEU A 121 -14.11 10.64 1.24
N ALA A 122 -13.61 11.36 0.23
CA ALA A 122 -13.27 12.77 0.36
C ALA A 122 -14.51 13.68 0.55
N PHE A 123 -15.69 13.21 0.15
CA PHE A 123 -16.96 13.95 0.21
C PHE A 123 -17.85 13.55 1.39
N LEU A 124 -17.36 12.66 2.26
CA LEU A 124 -18.09 12.31 3.48
C LEU A 124 -18.18 13.52 4.42
N SER A 125 -19.32 13.68 5.08
CA SER A 125 -19.58 14.76 6.03
C SER A 125 -19.40 14.34 7.49
N GLY A 126 -19.27 15.31 8.39
CA GLY A 126 -19.15 15.08 9.83
C GLY A 126 -17.72 14.72 10.26
N VAL A 127 -17.59 14.27 11.51
CA VAL A 127 -16.29 13.93 12.13
C VAL A 127 -15.59 12.81 11.35
N THR A 128 -16.33 11.75 11.01
CA THR A 128 -15.85 10.64 10.19
C THR A 128 -15.35 11.13 8.83
N GLY A 129 -16.09 12.06 8.20
CA GLY A 129 -15.70 12.66 6.93
C GLY A 129 -14.38 13.41 6.98
N ALA A 130 -14.11 14.18 8.03
CA ALA A 130 -12.83 14.89 8.19
C ALA A 130 -11.63 13.93 8.19
N PHE A 131 -11.74 12.80 8.91
CA PHE A 131 -10.69 11.80 8.98
C PHE A 131 -10.49 11.07 7.64
N PHE A 132 -11.57 10.61 7.01
CA PHE A 132 -11.49 9.90 5.74
C PHE A 132 -11.08 10.80 4.56
N SER A 133 -11.38 12.10 4.63
CA SER A 133 -10.97 13.07 3.62
C SER A 133 -9.44 13.20 3.58
N ASP A 134 -8.78 13.30 4.75
CA ASP A 134 -7.32 13.35 4.83
C ASP A 134 -6.66 12.06 4.34
N LEU A 135 -7.22 10.90 4.70
CA LEU A 135 -6.75 9.60 4.22
C LEU A 135 -6.89 9.48 2.70
N SER A 136 -8.07 9.77 2.18
CA SER A 136 -8.39 9.67 0.75
C SER A 136 -7.54 10.61 -0.08
N LEU A 137 -7.38 11.85 0.36
CA LEU A 137 -6.56 12.84 -0.33
C LEU A 137 -5.11 12.39 -0.39
N THR A 138 -4.58 11.91 0.73
CA THR A 138 -3.20 11.44 0.83
C THR A 138 -2.97 10.22 -0.08
N MET A 139 -3.92 9.28 -0.11
CA MET A 139 -3.89 8.14 -1.04
C MET A 139 -3.91 8.58 -2.49
N ALA A 140 -4.81 9.50 -2.86
CA ALA A 140 -4.93 9.98 -4.23
C ALA A 140 -3.64 10.67 -4.71
N ILE A 141 -3.04 11.52 -3.87
CA ILE A 141 -1.75 12.17 -4.16
C ILE A 141 -0.63 11.11 -4.23
N GLY A 142 -0.63 10.13 -3.33
CA GLY A 142 0.30 9.00 -3.33
C GLY A 142 0.30 8.24 -4.64
N LEU A 143 -0.88 7.85 -5.12
CA LEU A 143 -1.06 7.10 -6.35
C LEU A 143 -0.76 7.94 -7.59
N ALA A 144 -1.17 9.20 -7.62
CA ALA A 144 -0.84 10.10 -8.73
C ALA A 144 0.68 10.34 -8.82
N THR A 145 1.33 10.53 -7.67
CA THR A 145 2.79 10.71 -7.59
C THR A 145 3.51 9.43 -7.98
N SER A 146 3.03 8.27 -7.50
CA SER A 146 3.53 6.95 -7.88
C SER A 146 3.53 6.75 -9.38
N PHE A 147 2.39 7.02 -10.02
CA PHE A 147 2.23 6.92 -11.46
C PHE A 147 3.25 7.78 -12.21
N LEU A 148 3.45 9.04 -11.80
CA LEU A 148 4.46 9.91 -12.39
C LEU A 148 5.89 9.39 -12.20
N VAL A 149 6.22 8.94 -11.00
CA VAL A 149 7.55 8.36 -10.69
C VAL A 149 7.77 7.07 -11.48
N ALA A 150 6.75 6.25 -11.64
CA ALA A 150 6.81 5.00 -12.41
C ALA A 150 7.06 5.25 -13.91
N LEU A 151 6.57 6.35 -14.47
CA LEU A 151 6.82 6.71 -15.87
C LEU A 151 8.16 7.41 -16.10
N LEU A 152 8.68 8.13 -15.11
CA LEU A 152 9.86 8.99 -15.29
C LEU A 152 11.13 8.42 -14.66
N VAL A 153 11.04 8.02 -13.39
CA VAL A 153 12.20 7.64 -12.57
C VAL A 153 12.55 6.17 -12.78
N ILE A 154 11.55 5.29 -12.86
CA ILE A 154 11.79 3.85 -12.97
C ILE A 154 12.47 3.47 -14.30
N PRO A 155 12.07 4.00 -15.46
CA PRO A 155 12.73 3.67 -16.72
C PRO A 155 14.16 4.19 -16.77
N SER A 156 14.42 5.37 -16.20
CA SER A 156 15.78 5.93 -16.12
C SER A 156 16.67 5.09 -15.18
N MET A 157 16.18 4.71 -14.00
CA MET A 157 16.89 3.80 -13.09
C MET A 157 17.11 2.41 -13.72
N GLY A 158 16.10 1.88 -14.41
CA GLY A 158 16.18 0.62 -15.15
C GLY A 158 17.27 0.66 -16.23
N HIS A 159 17.40 1.77 -16.95
CA HIS A 159 18.46 1.95 -17.94
C HIS A 159 19.87 1.87 -17.32
N PHE A 160 20.08 2.44 -16.12
CA PHE A 160 21.39 2.42 -15.47
C PHE A 160 21.72 1.11 -14.74
N LEU A 161 20.74 0.47 -14.09
CA LEU A 161 20.99 -0.67 -13.20
C LEU A 161 20.78 -2.04 -13.87
N LEU A 162 19.80 -2.16 -14.76
CA LEU A 162 19.47 -3.43 -15.39
C LEU A 162 20.40 -3.67 -16.60
N SER A 163 20.66 -4.94 -16.92
CA SER A 163 21.50 -5.34 -18.05
C SER A 163 20.85 -6.47 -18.85
N ASN A 164 21.26 -6.65 -20.11
CA ASN A 164 20.83 -7.79 -20.96
C ASN A 164 21.01 -9.17 -20.31
N ARG A 165 21.92 -9.31 -19.33
CA ARG A 165 22.09 -10.55 -18.54
C ARG A 165 20.94 -10.81 -17.56
N ASP A 166 20.27 -9.77 -17.07
CA ASP A 166 19.11 -9.87 -16.18
C ASP A 166 17.86 -10.29 -16.97
N ALA A 167 17.78 -9.89 -18.25
CA ALA A 167 16.82 -10.43 -19.19
C ALA A 167 17.05 -11.93 -19.45
N LYS A 168 18.28 -12.42 -19.61
CA LYS A 168 18.51 -13.85 -19.90
C LYS A 168 18.34 -14.81 -18.71
N LYS A 169 18.16 -14.33 -17.48
CA LYS A 169 17.84 -15.19 -16.32
C LYS A 169 16.40 -15.70 -16.44
N GLY A 170 16.19 -16.85 -17.06
CA GLY A 170 14.87 -17.48 -17.17
C GLY A 170 14.17 -17.57 -15.79
N GLU A 171 12.86 -17.33 -15.77
CA GLU A 171 11.99 -17.42 -14.58
C GLU A 171 11.89 -18.85 -13.96
N GLY A 172 12.54 -19.82 -14.60
CA GLY A 172 12.40 -21.24 -14.32
C GLY A 172 13.27 -21.74 -13.18
N GLY A 173 12.74 -21.73 -11.96
CA GLY A 173 13.01 -22.81 -11.03
C GLY A 173 12.06 -23.98 -11.34
N TRP A 174 12.46 -25.21 -11.01
CA TRP A 174 11.62 -26.41 -11.20
C TRP A 174 10.22 -26.26 -10.58
N LEU A 175 10.12 -25.49 -9.49
CA LEU A 175 8.88 -25.17 -8.80
C LEU A 175 7.98 -24.23 -9.62
N THR A 176 8.53 -23.14 -10.21
CA THR A 176 7.73 -22.19 -11.00
C THR A 176 7.12 -22.87 -12.23
N GLU A 177 7.87 -23.73 -12.91
CA GLU A 177 7.40 -24.47 -14.08
C GLU A 177 6.31 -25.51 -13.73
N ARG A 178 6.40 -26.12 -12.54
CA ARG A 178 5.37 -27.06 -12.06
C ARG A 178 4.08 -26.33 -11.66
N VAL A 179 4.20 -25.19 -10.99
CA VAL A 179 3.06 -24.34 -10.64
C VAL A 179 2.38 -23.81 -11.90
N HIS A 180 3.15 -23.35 -12.89
CA HIS A 180 2.60 -22.81 -14.14
C HIS A 180 1.83 -23.87 -14.94
N ARG A 181 2.35 -25.10 -15.03
CA ARG A 181 1.62 -26.22 -15.64
C ARG A 181 0.34 -26.58 -14.88
N GLY A 182 0.41 -26.68 -13.55
CA GLY A 182 -0.76 -26.96 -12.72
C GLY A 182 -1.84 -25.88 -12.84
N TYR A 183 -1.44 -24.61 -12.90
CA TYR A 183 -2.32 -23.48 -13.17
C TYR A 183 -3.00 -23.59 -14.54
N GLY A 184 -2.22 -23.90 -15.59
CA GLY A 184 -2.75 -24.11 -16.95
C GLY A 184 -3.77 -25.25 -17.03
N ASP A 185 -3.49 -26.37 -16.39
CA ASP A 185 -4.39 -27.53 -16.34
C ASP A 185 -5.68 -27.21 -15.59
N LEU A 186 -5.59 -26.45 -14.49
CA LEU A 186 -6.75 -26.00 -13.73
C LEU A 186 -7.62 -25.03 -14.54
N MET A 187 -7.01 -24.01 -15.16
CA MET A 187 -7.71 -23.04 -16.01
C MET A 187 -8.45 -23.73 -17.14
N ARG A 188 -7.84 -24.71 -17.81
CA ARG A 188 -8.48 -25.49 -18.88
C ARG A 188 -9.71 -26.29 -18.43
N ARG A 189 -9.77 -26.70 -17.15
CA ARG A 189 -10.93 -27.41 -16.58
C ARG A 189 -12.03 -26.46 -16.12
N VAL A 190 -11.65 -25.34 -15.53
CA VAL A 190 -12.57 -24.39 -14.87
C VAL A 190 -13.20 -23.41 -15.85
N LEU A 191 -12.43 -22.85 -16.80
CA LEU A 191 -12.94 -21.90 -17.80
C LEU A 191 -14.16 -22.41 -18.60
N PRO A 192 -14.20 -23.67 -19.09
CA PRO A 192 -15.36 -24.16 -19.83
C PRO A 192 -16.61 -24.43 -18.96
N HIS A 193 -16.48 -24.45 -17.63
CA HIS A 193 -17.58 -24.77 -16.71
C HIS A 193 -17.82 -23.61 -15.72
N PRO A 194 -18.49 -22.52 -16.15
CA PRO A 194 -18.73 -21.35 -15.28
C PRO A 194 -19.51 -21.70 -14.02
N TRP A 195 -20.32 -22.77 -14.05
CA TRP A 195 -21.03 -23.30 -12.88
C TRP A 195 -20.08 -23.73 -11.74
N MET A 196 -18.87 -24.22 -12.04
CA MET A 196 -17.88 -24.53 -11.00
C MET A 196 -17.42 -23.26 -10.27
N ILE A 197 -17.19 -22.18 -11.02
CA ILE A 197 -16.84 -20.88 -10.44
C ILE A 197 -17.99 -20.38 -9.55
N LEU A 198 -19.23 -20.47 -10.04
CA LEU A 198 -20.40 -20.02 -9.29
C LEU A 198 -20.60 -20.85 -8.00
N SER A 199 -20.38 -22.17 -8.07
CA SER A 199 -20.47 -23.06 -6.90
C SER A 199 -19.45 -22.75 -5.82
N LEU A 200 -18.30 -22.15 -6.18
CA LEU A 200 -17.29 -21.69 -5.23
C LEU A 200 -17.58 -20.25 -4.75
N LEU A 201 -18.07 -19.39 -5.64
CA LEU A 201 -18.36 -17.99 -5.35
C LEU A 201 -19.49 -17.83 -4.33
N ILE A 202 -20.60 -18.57 -4.50
CA ILE A 202 -21.78 -18.49 -3.63
C ILE A 202 -21.44 -18.77 -2.15
N PRO A 203 -20.76 -19.87 -1.78
CA PRO A 203 -20.39 -20.10 -0.39
C PRO A 203 -19.41 -19.06 0.13
N PHE A 204 -18.49 -18.55 -0.71
CA PHE A 204 -17.57 -17.49 -0.31
C PHE A 204 -18.29 -16.17 0.01
N LEU A 205 -19.27 -15.78 -0.81
CA LEU A 205 -20.14 -14.62 -0.56
C LEU A 205 -21.01 -14.83 0.68
N THR A 206 -21.53 -16.04 0.87
CA THR A 206 -22.36 -16.39 2.03
C THR A 206 -21.55 -16.30 3.32
N LEU A 207 -20.32 -16.83 3.32
CA LEU A 207 -19.37 -16.71 4.43
C LEU A 207 -19.00 -15.26 4.70
N GLY A 208 -18.72 -14.48 3.66
CA GLY A 208 -18.43 -13.04 3.80
C GLY A 208 -19.59 -12.27 4.43
N TRP A 209 -20.83 -12.56 4.02
CA TRP A 209 -22.02 -11.96 4.59
C TRP A 209 -22.25 -12.36 6.06
N LEU A 210 -22.06 -13.63 6.40
CA LEU A 210 -22.14 -14.12 7.78
C LEU A 210 -21.07 -13.48 8.68
N ALA A 211 -19.86 -13.28 8.17
CA ALA A 211 -18.78 -12.62 8.90
C ALA A 211 -19.07 -11.14 9.12
N PHE A 212 -19.60 -10.45 8.09
CA PHE A 212 -19.98 -9.04 8.19
C PHE A 212 -21.02 -8.82 9.30
N ASN A 213 -22.06 -9.65 9.38
CA ASN A 213 -23.10 -9.53 10.40
C ASN A 213 -22.61 -9.79 11.83
N GLN A 214 -21.49 -10.51 11.99
CA GLN A 214 -20.90 -10.81 13.31
C GLN A 214 -19.86 -9.78 13.74
N THR A 215 -19.47 -8.85 12.86
CA THR A 215 -18.44 -7.86 13.15
C THR A 215 -19.06 -6.65 13.83
N GLY A 216 -18.66 -6.37 15.08
CA GLY A 216 -19.13 -5.20 15.82
C GLY A 216 -18.69 -3.88 15.17
N SER A 217 -19.53 -2.86 15.25
CA SER A 217 -19.19 -1.50 14.78
C SER A 217 -18.51 -0.69 15.88
N GLY A 218 -17.39 -0.04 15.55
CA GLY A 218 -16.73 0.94 16.40
C GLY A 218 -16.14 2.05 15.54
N PHE A 219 -16.03 3.27 16.08
CA PHE A 219 -15.49 4.40 15.35
C PHE A 219 -13.95 4.40 15.32
N MET A 220 -13.33 4.33 16.49
CA MET A 220 -11.89 4.16 16.66
C MET A 220 -11.61 3.19 17.80
N PRO A 221 -10.54 2.39 17.70
CA PRO A 221 -10.08 1.60 18.84
C PRO A 221 -9.64 2.54 19.96
N PRO A 222 -9.86 2.17 21.24
CA PRO A 222 -9.29 2.93 22.35
C PRO A 222 -7.77 2.94 22.22
N MET A 223 -7.19 4.13 22.19
CA MET A 223 -5.74 4.32 22.18
C MET A 223 -5.28 4.57 23.61
N ASP A 224 -4.29 3.80 24.06
CA ASP A 224 -3.61 4.06 25.32
C ASP A 224 -2.59 5.17 25.11
N GLU A 225 -2.93 6.38 25.56
CA GLU A 225 -2.06 7.55 25.52
C GLU A 225 -1.12 7.63 26.73
N GLY A 226 -1.08 6.59 27.59
CA GLY A 226 -0.25 6.54 28.78
C GLY A 226 -0.77 7.40 29.94
N GLY A 227 -2.02 7.85 29.86
CA GLY A 227 -2.71 8.64 30.89
C GLY A 227 -4.13 8.15 31.10
N PHE A 228 -4.68 8.43 32.29
CA PHE A 228 -6.07 8.17 32.61
C PHE A 228 -6.70 9.45 33.19
N VAL A 229 -7.97 9.67 32.89
CA VAL A 229 -8.74 10.79 33.43
C VAL A 229 -9.53 10.30 34.63
N LEU A 230 -9.40 10.97 35.77
CA LEU A 230 -10.15 10.66 36.99
C LEU A 230 -11.16 11.79 37.27
N ASP A 231 -12.42 11.53 36.92
CA ASP A 231 -13.52 12.46 37.19
C ASP A 231 -14.05 12.26 38.62
N TYR A 232 -13.67 13.15 39.55
CA TYR A 232 -14.21 13.17 40.90
C TYR A 232 -15.41 14.13 41.00
N ARG A 233 -16.58 13.62 41.40
CA ARG A 233 -17.78 14.42 41.62
C ARG A 233 -18.12 14.48 43.11
N SER A 234 -17.93 15.65 43.73
CA SER A 234 -18.28 15.88 45.14
C SER A 234 -19.78 16.09 45.34
N ALA A 235 -20.25 15.94 46.57
CA ALA A 235 -21.67 16.12 46.91
C ALA A 235 -22.12 17.58 46.66
N PRO A 236 -23.36 17.80 46.19
CA PRO A 236 -23.87 19.15 45.95
C PRO A 236 -23.80 20.01 47.22
N GLY A 237 -23.21 21.21 47.12
CA GLY A 237 -23.04 22.15 48.24
C GLY A 237 -21.75 22.00 49.03
N MET A 238 -20.87 21.06 48.68
CA MET A 238 -19.52 20.96 49.25
C MET A 238 -18.62 22.11 48.76
N SER A 239 -17.78 22.66 49.64
CA SER A 239 -16.85 23.72 49.26
C SER A 239 -15.77 23.20 48.30
N LEU A 240 -15.21 24.11 47.49
CA LEU A 240 -14.08 23.80 46.61
C LEU A 240 -12.86 23.34 47.43
N GLU A 241 -12.65 23.90 48.62
CA GLU A 241 -11.55 23.52 49.52
C GLU A 241 -11.68 22.07 50.03
N GLU A 242 -12.88 21.63 50.41
CA GLU A 242 -13.06 20.24 50.86
C GLU A 242 -12.98 19.26 49.67
N THR A 243 -13.41 19.68 48.48
CA THR A 243 -13.24 18.91 47.24
C THR A 243 -11.76 18.76 46.87
N ASP A 244 -10.96 19.84 46.99
CA ASP A 244 -9.50 19.80 46.77
C ASP A 244 -8.80 18.90 47.79
N ARG A 245 -9.22 18.96 49.06
CA ARG A 245 -8.69 18.09 50.11
C ARG A 245 -8.88 16.61 49.79
N LEU A 246 -10.04 16.24 49.25
CA LEU A 246 -10.34 14.85 48.86
C LEU A 246 -9.58 14.44 47.60
N LEU A 247 -9.46 15.33 46.61
CA LEU A 247 -8.69 15.08 45.38
C LEU A 247 -7.21 14.81 45.66
N ARG A 248 -6.58 15.57 46.58
CA ARG A 248 -5.18 15.36 47.00
C ARG A 248 -4.92 14.03 47.71
N GLN A 249 -5.97 13.33 48.16
CA GLN A 249 -5.80 11.96 48.71
C GLN A 249 -5.77 10.90 47.61
N ILE A 250 -6.22 11.25 46.41
CA ILE A 250 -6.31 10.36 45.24
C ILE A 250 -5.08 10.53 44.32
N GLU A 251 -4.50 11.74 44.28
CA GLU A 251 -3.22 12.04 43.63
C GLU A 251 -2.04 11.27 44.26
#